data_AF-A0A6L3AED9-F1
#
_entry.id   AF-A0A6L3AED9-F1
#
_cell.length_a   1.000
_cell.length_b   1.000
_cell.length_c   1.000
_cell.angle_alpha   90.00
_cell.angle_beta   90.00
_cell.angle_gamma   90.00
#
_symmetry.space_group_name_H-M   'P 1'
#
loop_
_entity.id
_entity.type
_entity.pdbx_description
1 polymer ?
#
loop_
_entity_poly.entity_id
_entity_poly.type
_entity_poly.pdbx_seq_one_letter_code
_entity_poly.pdbx_strand_id
1 'polypeptide(L)'
;MTDETRLCPDCGAGYAGEDNYCRQCGMYVAALRTLPVPASQPQARAVEPVRAALPAPVKKAAAAIAVGTALQVGLGLAGKYMARQAAKQAVSAVKPKGRAVPAKAAAKPGRAVAEPARAVAEPASASAVSETLIIRRVWVRRD
;
A
#
# COMPACT_ATOMS: atom_id res chain seq x y z
N MET A 1 28.36 2.23 -52.91
CA MET A 1 27.18 2.45 -52.05
C MET A 1 26.02 2.67 -53.01
N THR A 2 25.27 1.62 -53.31
CA THR A 2 24.10 1.69 -54.18
C THR A 2 22.95 2.22 -53.34
N ASP A 3 22.54 3.46 -53.59
CA ASP A 3 21.34 4.07 -53.02
C ASP A 3 20.13 3.30 -53.56
N GLU A 4 19.54 2.45 -52.72
CA GLU A 4 18.40 1.62 -53.09
C GLU A 4 17.14 2.48 -53.05
N THR A 5 16.73 3.01 -54.21
CA THR A 5 15.52 3.81 -54.34
C THR A 5 14.28 2.96 -54.08
N ARG A 6 13.46 3.37 -53.11
CA ARG A 6 12.19 2.71 -52.74
C ARG A 6 11.00 3.59 -53.13
N LEU A 7 9.82 3.00 -53.25
CA LEU A 7 8.59 3.73 -53.61
C LEU A 7 7.76 4.05 -52.37
N CYS A 8 7.37 5.31 -52.21
CA CYS A 8 6.48 5.75 -51.15
C CYS A 8 5.10 5.10 -51.35
N PRO A 9 4.52 4.43 -50.33
CA PRO A 9 3.23 3.75 -50.47
C PRO A 9 2.03 4.71 -50.52
N ASP A 10 2.22 5.98 -50.17
CA ASP A 10 1.15 6.99 -50.19
C ASP A 10 1.06 7.71 -51.54
N CYS A 11 2.19 8.17 -52.10
CA CYS A 11 2.21 8.95 -53.35
C CYS A 11 2.98 8.30 -54.51
N GLY A 12 3.61 7.14 -54.31
CA GLY A 12 4.41 6.45 -55.32
C GLY A 12 5.76 7.10 -55.66
N ALA A 13 6.12 8.24 -55.05
CA ALA A 13 7.39 8.89 -55.31
C ALA A 13 8.59 8.07 -54.80
N GLY A 14 9.71 8.13 -55.53
CA GLY A 14 10.97 7.53 -55.10
C GLY A 14 11.53 8.22 -53.85
N TYR A 15 12.07 7.45 -52.92
CA TYR A 15 12.76 7.96 -51.73
C TYR A 15 14.02 7.12 -51.42
N ALA A 16 15.00 7.74 -50.78
CA ALA A 16 16.23 7.07 -50.34
C ALA A 16 15.99 6.29 -49.04
N GLY A 17 16.66 5.15 -48.85
CA GLY A 17 16.45 4.30 -47.67
C GLY A 17 16.64 5.03 -46.34
N GLU A 18 17.52 6.02 -46.30
CA GLU A 18 17.84 6.90 -45.16
C GLU A 18 16.95 8.14 -44.99
N ASP A 19 15.99 8.42 -45.89
CA ASP A 19 15.04 9.52 -45.73
C ASP A 19 13.99 9.21 -44.65
N ASN A 20 13.78 10.12 -43.68
CA ASN A 20 12.78 9.90 -42.62
C ASN A 20 11.34 10.16 -43.08
N TYR A 21 11.17 11.09 -44.03
CA TYR A 21 9.89 11.49 -44.59
C TYR A 21 9.97 11.50 -46.12
N CYS A 22 8.87 11.18 -46.79
CA CYS A 22 8.74 11.37 -48.23
C CYS A 22 8.78 12.87 -48.55
N ARG A 23 9.67 13.28 -49.46
CA ARG A 23 9.84 14.69 -49.86
C ARG A 23 8.68 15.22 -50.70
N GLN A 24 7.83 14.34 -51.21
CA GLN A 24 6.69 14.69 -52.08
C GLN A 24 5.38 14.86 -51.30
N CYS A 25 5.03 13.92 -50.41
CA CYS A 25 3.76 13.96 -49.67
C CYS A 25 3.90 14.08 -48.15
N GLY A 26 5.12 14.03 -47.60
CA GLY A 26 5.36 14.15 -46.15
C GLY A 26 5.12 12.87 -45.34
N MET A 27 4.79 11.74 -45.97
CA MET A 27 4.61 10.46 -45.27
C MET A 27 5.88 10.05 -44.49
N TYR A 28 5.72 9.58 -43.25
CA TYR A 28 6.83 9.06 -42.44
C TYR A 28 7.30 7.67 -42.92
N VAL A 29 8.29 7.64 -43.81
CA VAL A 29 8.81 6.41 -44.44
C VAL A 29 9.88 5.69 -43.61
N ALA A 30 10.43 6.32 -42.56
CA ALA A 30 11.36 5.65 -41.63
C ALA A 30 10.69 4.49 -40.87
N ALA A 31 9.37 4.53 -40.66
CA ALA A 31 8.63 3.42 -40.06
C ALA A 31 8.67 2.14 -40.91
N LEU A 32 8.93 2.26 -42.22
CA LEU A 32 9.01 1.12 -43.15
C LEU A 32 10.40 0.45 -43.12
N ARG A 33 11.36 0.99 -42.37
CA ARG A 33 12.68 0.39 -42.23
C ARG A 33 12.61 -0.79 -41.28
N THR A 34 13.14 -1.93 -41.70
CA THR A 34 13.44 -3.04 -40.81
C THR A 34 14.56 -2.64 -39.86
N LEU A 35 14.21 -2.27 -38.63
CA LEU A 35 15.19 -2.09 -37.57
C LEU A 35 15.60 -3.47 -37.04
N PRO A 36 16.90 -3.73 -36.84
CA PRO A 36 17.32 -4.93 -36.13
C PRO A 36 16.79 -4.84 -34.70
N VAL A 37 15.87 -5.73 -34.33
CA VAL A 37 15.50 -5.93 -32.93
C VAL A 37 16.73 -6.54 -32.26
N PRO A 38 17.39 -5.86 -31.31
CA PRO A 38 18.47 -6.49 -30.57
C PRO A 38 17.89 -7.73 -29.90
N ALA A 39 18.51 -8.89 -30.15
CA ALA A 39 18.15 -10.10 -29.46
C ALA A 39 18.19 -9.82 -27.96
N SER A 40 17.02 -9.82 -27.31
CA SER A 40 16.91 -9.69 -25.88
C SER A 40 17.53 -10.94 -25.27
N GLN A 41 18.84 -10.89 -24.98
CA GLN A 41 19.47 -11.90 -24.16
C GLN A 41 18.76 -11.87 -22.79
N PRO A 42 18.17 -12.98 -22.33
CA PRO A 42 17.64 -13.04 -20.98
C PRO A 42 18.83 -13.11 -20.04
N GLN A 43 19.42 -11.95 -19.73
CA GLN A 43 20.25 -11.82 -18.54
C GLN A 43 19.29 -11.94 -17.36
N ALA A 44 19.10 -13.16 -16.88
CA ALA A 44 18.52 -13.43 -15.57
C ALA A 44 19.46 -12.82 -14.52
N ARG A 45 19.35 -11.50 -14.30
CA ARG A 45 19.96 -10.86 -13.15
C ARG A 45 19.19 -11.36 -11.95
N ALA A 46 19.84 -12.19 -11.13
CA ALA A 46 19.35 -12.53 -9.82
C ALA A 46 19.10 -11.22 -9.05
N VAL A 47 17.83 -10.89 -8.86
CA VAL A 47 17.43 -9.76 -8.03
C VAL A 47 17.59 -10.22 -6.60
N GLU A 48 18.73 -9.93 -5.99
CA GLU A 48 18.92 -10.05 -4.55
C GLU A 48 17.91 -9.13 -3.85
N PRO A 49 17.03 -9.66 -2.98
CA PRO A 49 16.11 -8.85 -2.23
C PRO A 49 16.89 -8.05 -1.18
N VAL A 50 17.29 -6.82 -1.54
CA VAL A 50 17.89 -5.87 -0.60
C VAL A 50 16.82 -5.48 0.42
N ARG A 51 16.88 -6.10 1.61
CA ARG A 51 16.06 -5.67 2.73
C ARG A 51 16.56 -4.30 3.18
N ALA A 52 15.68 -3.31 3.17
CA ALA A 52 15.98 -1.97 3.66
C ALA A 52 16.41 -2.04 5.13
N ALA A 53 17.71 -2.03 5.38
CA ALA A 53 18.26 -1.96 6.71
C ALA A 53 18.13 -0.52 7.18
N LEU A 54 17.15 -0.26 8.06
CA LEU A 54 17.05 1.01 8.76
C LEU A 54 18.39 1.33 9.42
N PRO A 55 18.89 2.59 9.34
CA PRO A 55 20.16 2.97 9.95
C PRO A 55 20.12 2.66 11.45
N ALA A 56 21.26 2.21 11.98
CA ALA A 56 21.42 1.77 13.37
C ALA A 56 20.72 2.65 14.45
N PRO A 57 20.71 4.00 14.37
CA PRO A 57 19.99 4.81 15.34
C PRO A 57 18.47 4.58 15.35
N VAL A 58 17.85 4.31 14.18
CA VAL A 58 16.39 4.15 14.06
C VAL A 58 15.93 2.81 14.65
N LYS A 59 16.77 1.76 14.56
CA LYS A 59 16.48 0.46 15.18
C LYS A 59 16.39 0.55 16.71
N LYS A 60 17.27 1.33 17.35
CA LYS A 60 17.25 1.55 18.80
C LYS A 60 16.02 2.35 19.24
N ALA A 61 15.65 3.38 18.48
CA ALA A 61 14.45 4.17 18.76
C ALA A 61 13.16 3.34 18.66
N ALA A 62 13.02 2.52 17.60
CA ALA A 62 11.86 1.64 17.44
C ALA A 62 11.74 0.61 18.57
N ALA A 63 12.86 0.02 18.99
CA ALA A 63 12.87 -0.92 20.11
C ALA A 63 12.47 -0.24 21.44
N ALA A 64 12.96 0.99 21.71
CA ALA A 64 12.62 1.72 22.92
C ALA A 64 11.11 2.07 23.00
N ILE A 65 10.51 2.47 21.87
CA ILE A 65 9.07 2.77 21.78
C ILE A 65 8.24 1.50 22.04
N ALA A 66 8.63 0.36 21.48
CA ALA A 66 7.95 -0.91 21.71
C ALA A 66 8.00 -1.35 23.18
N VAL A 67 9.15 -1.20 23.84
CA VAL A 67 9.29 -1.54 25.27
C VAL A 67 8.46 -0.61 26.15
N GLY A 68 8.49 0.70 25.90
CA GLY A 68 7.75 1.68 26.69
C GLY A 68 6.23 1.47 26.64
N THR A 69 5.70 1.18 25.44
CA THR A 69 4.26 0.92 25.24
C THR A 69 3.81 -0.40 25.89
N ALA A 70 4.60 -1.46 25.79
CA ALA A 70 4.31 -2.74 26.44
C ALA A 70 4.24 -2.60 27.97
N LEU A 71 5.15 -1.83 28.57
CA LEU A 71 5.15 -1.59 30.01
C LEU A 71 3.89 -0.85 30.47
N GLN A 72 3.51 0.23 29.78
CA GLN A 72 2.31 1.02 30.12
C GLN A 72 1.02 0.20 30.03
N VAL A 73 0.88 -0.62 28.99
CA VAL A 73 -0.28 -1.50 28.83
C VAL A 73 -0.29 -2.60 29.91
N GLY A 74 0.86 -3.16 30.24
CA GLY A 74 1.01 -4.18 31.28
C GLY A 74 0.57 -3.70 32.67
N LEU A 75 1.01 -2.50 33.09
CA LEU A 75 0.62 -1.93 34.38
C LEU A 75 -0.90 -1.67 34.46
N GLY A 76 -1.50 -1.16 33.38
CA GLY A 76 -2.94 -0.89 33.33
C GLY A 76 -3.81 -2.15 33.43
N LEU A 77 -3.38 -3.25 32.82
CA LEU A 77 -4.07 -4.55 32.90
C LEU A 77 -3.93 -5.18 34.29
N ALA A 78 -2.73 -5.14 34.88
CA ALA A 78 -2.48 -5.65 36.23
C ALA A 78 -3.31 -4.89 37.28
N GLY A 79 -3.36 -3.56 37.20
CA GLY A 79 -4.19 -2.75 38.10
C GLY A 79 -5.68 -3.06 37.98
N LYS A 80 -6.20 -3.22 36.76
CA LYS A 80 -7.61 -3.62 36.52
C LYS A 80 -7.91 -5.03 37.04
N TYR A 81 -6.96 -5.95 36.94
CA TYR A 81 -7.12 -7.30 37.47
C TYR A 81 -7.19 -7.31 39.00
N MET A 82 -6.27 -6.60 39.67
CA MET A 82 -6.27 -6.47 41.13
C MET A 82 -7.54 -5.76 41.64
N ALA A 83 -7.98 -4.69 40.99
CA ALA A 83 -9.23 -4.00 41.33
C ALA A 83 -10.47 -4.93 41.21
N ARG A 84 -10.51 -5.79 40.18
CA ARG A 84 -11.58 -6.79 40.02
C ARG A 84 -11.53 -7.87 41.07
N GLN A 85 -10.34 -8.28 41.54
CA GLN A 85 -10.22 -9.24 42.63
C GLN A 85 -10.67 -8.64 43.97
N ALA A 86 -10.27 -7.41 44.28
CA ALA A 86 -10.72 -6.69 45.48
C ALA A 86 -12.24 -6.50 45.49
N ALA A 87 -12.83 -6.12 44.36
CA ALA A 87 -14.29 -6.00 44.23
C ALA A 87 -15.02 -7.33 44.44
N LYS A 88 -14.46 -8.45 43.94
CA LYS A 88 -15.04 -9.79 44.17
C LYS A 88 -14.99 -10.20 45.64
N GLN A 89 -13.90 -9.88 46.35
CA GLN A 89 -13.77 -10.19 47.78
C GLN A 89 -14.70 -9.34 48.65
N ALA A 90 -14.88 -8.07 48.31
CA ALA A 90 -15.86 -7.20 48.97
C ALA A 90 -17.30 -7.72 48.79
N VAL A 91 -17.66 -8.19 47.59
CA VAL A 91 -18.99 -8.75 47.32
C VAL A 91 -19.20 -10.11 48.00
N SER A 92 -18.15 -10.92 48.19
CA SER A 92 -18.26 -12.18 48.94
C SER A 92 -18.33 -11.98 50.47
N ALA A 93 -17.70 -10.94 51.00
CA ALA A 93 -17.74 -10.61 52.42
C ALA A 93 -19.10 -10.05 52.87
N VAL A 94 -19.90 -9.51 51.94
CA VAL A 94 -21.21 -8.90 52.20
C VAL A 94 -22.38 -9.83 51.82
N LYS A 95 -22.13 -11.11 51.48
CA LYS A 95 -23.21 -12.08 51.18
C LYS A 95 -23.70 -12.78 52.46
N PRO A 96 -24.85 -12.39 53.05
CA PRO A 96 -25.54 -13.27 53.99
C PRO A 96 -26.15 -14.47 53.23
N LYS A 97 -26.11 -15.62 53.88
CA LYS A 97 -26.69 -16.88 53.42
C LYS A 97 -28.22 -16.75 53.36
N GLY A 98 -28.78 -16.43 52.20
CA GLY A 98 -30.23 -16.40 52.03
C GLY A 98 -30.72 -15.96 50.66
N ARG A 99 -31.41 -16.89 49.99
CA ARG A 99 -32.50 -16.70 49.01
C ARG A 99 -32.22 -15.91 47.72
N ALA A 100 -32.24 -16.63 46.60
CA ALA A 100 -32.31 -16.07 45.25
C ALA A 100 -33.71 -15.48 44.96
N VAL A 101 -33.79 -14.20 44.58
CA VAL A 101 -34.87 -13.53 43.79
C VAL A 101 -34.22 -12.32 43.05
N PRO A 102 -34.64 -11.94 41.81
CA PRO A 102 -33.73 -11.39 40.81
C PRO A 102 -33.69 -9.85 40.80
N ALA A 103 -32.51 -9.30 40.51
CA ALA A 103 -32.34 -7.86 40.27
C ALA A 103 -32.45 -7.56 38.76
N LYS A 104 -33.62 -7.06 38.35
CA LYS A 104 -33.75 -6.15 37.21
C LYS A 104 -32.89 -4.90 37.45
N ALA A 105 -32.50 -4.27 36.35
CA ALA A 105 -31.80 -2.98 36.24
C ALA A 105 -30.26 -3.02 36.30
N ALA A 106 -29.65 -3.61 35.27
CA ALA A 106 -28.38 -3.10 34.77
C ALA A 106 -28.67 -2.04 33.69
N ALA A 107 -28.96 -0.82 34.12
CA ALA A 107 -28.79 0.35 33.27
C ALA A 107 -27.32 0.37 32.83
N LYS A 108 -27.07 0.28 31.52
CA LYS A 108 -25.73 0.40 30.94
C LYS A 108 -25.18 1.78 31.30
N PRO A 109 -24.06 1.93 32.03
CA PRO A 109 -23.29 3.16 31.95
C PRO A 109 -22.63 3.13 30.58
N GLY A 110 -23.08 4.04 29.72
CA GLY A 110 -22.47 4.29 28.42
C GLY A 110 -20.96 4.42 28.57
N ARG A 111 -20.24 3.71 27.71
CA ARG A 111 -18.81 3.86 27.53
C ARG A 111 -18.55 5.29 27.06
N ALA A 112 -18.30 6.21 27.98
CA ALA A 112 -17.73 7.51 27.69
C ALA A 112 -16.30 7.26 27.21
N VAL A 113 -16.15 7.00 25.91
CA VAL A 113 -14.89 7.20 25.22
C VAL A 113 -14.71 8.71 25.18
N ALA A 114 -13.90 9.25 26.09
CA ALA A 114 -13.35 10.58 25.91
C ALA A 114 -12.41 10.51 24.70
N GLU A 115 -12.96 10.80 23.53
CA GLU A 115 -12.20 11.10 22.33
C GLU A 115 -11.66 12.52 22.51
N PRO A 116 -10.34 12.75 22.42
CA PRO A 116 -9.83 14.11 22.42
C PRO A 116 -10.33 14.80 21.15
N ALA A 117 -11.21 15.78 21.31
CA ALA A 117 -11.64 16.68 20.26
C ALA A 117 -10.41 17.41 19.71
N ARG A 118 -9.80 16.85 18.65
CA ARG A 118 -8.96 17.63 17.75
C ARG A 118 -9.92 18.40 16.85
N ALA A 119 -10.10 19.67 17.16
CA ALA A 119 -10.64 20.64 16.22
C ALA A 119 -9.69 20.71 15.02
N VAL A 120 -9.96 19.90 14.00
CA VAL A 120 -9.43 20.10 12.66
C VAL A 120 -10.58 20.73 11.90
N ALA A 121 -10.41 21.98 11.51
CA ALA A 121 -11.34 22.67 10.61
C ALA A 121 -11.54 21.78 9.37
N GLU A 122 -12.77 21.35 9.12
CA GLU A 122 -13.13 20.65 7.90
C GLU A 122 -12.97 21.61 6.71
N PRO A 123 -12.10 21.33 5.73
CA PRO A 123 -12.32 21.86 4.40
C PRO A 123 -13.55 21.15 3.82
N ALA A 124 -14.62 21.91 3.57
CA ALA A 124 -15.95 21.46 3.14
C ALA A 124 -16.02 20.80 1.75
N SER A 125 -14.96 20.12 1.29
CA SER A 125 -14.94 19.43 -0.02
C SER A 125 -13.80 18.43 -0.21
N ALA A 126 -13.21 17.86 0.86
CA ALA A 126 -12.21 16.81 0.70
C ALA A 126 -12.86 15.43 0.57
N SER A 127 -13.26 15.04 -0.64
CA SER A 127 -13.65 13.64 -0.92
C SER A 127 -12.40 12.75 -0.91
N ALA A 128 -12.39 11.73 -0.05
CA ALA A 128 -11.36 10.70 -0.09
C ALA A 128 -11.55 9.84 -1.34
N VAL A 129 -10.73 10.05 -2.36
CA VAL A 129 -10.70 9.23 -3.59
C VAL A 129 -9.65 8.15 -3.40
N SER A 130 -10.08 6.88 -3.33
CA SER A 130 -9.20 5.72 -3.38
C SER A 130 -9.30 5.06 -4.75
N GLU A 131 -8.26 5.22 -5.56
CA GLU A 131 -8.14 4.49 -6.82
C GLU A 131 -7.36 3.19 -6.58
N THR A 132 -7.95 2.05 -6.96
CA THR A 132 -7.31 0.74 -6.83
C THR A 132 -6.90 0.26 -8.22
N LEU A 133 -5.58 0.18 -8.47
CA LEU A 133 -5.03 -0.32 -9.72
C LEU A 133 -4.78 -1.83 -9.62
N ILE A 134 -5.40 -2.60 -10.51
CA ILE A 134 -5.15 -4.05 -10.65
C ILE A 134 -4.36 -4.28 -11.94
N ILE A 135 -3.10 -4.70 -11.81
CA ILE A 135 -2.24 -5.01 -12.97
C ILE A 135 -2.26 -6.52 -13.21
N ARG A 136 -2.83 -6.93 -14.34
CA ARG A 136 -2.80 -8.34 -14.80
C ARG A 136 -1.73 -8.50 -15.88
N ARG A 137 -0.68 -9.27 -15.59
CA ARG A 137 0.33 -9.66 -16.58
C ARG A 137 -0.07 -11.00 -17.21
N VAL A 138 -0.08 -11.06 -18.54
CA VAL A 138 -0.33 -12.28 -19.30
C VAL A 138 0.88 -12.54 -20.18
N TRP A 139 1.37 -13.77 -20.17
CA TRP A 139 2.46 -14.23 -21.02
C TRP A 139 1.87 -14.80 -22.31
N VAL A 140 2.14 -14.16 -23.43
CA VAL A 140 1.78 -14.68 -24.75
C VAL A 140 3.01 -15.37 -25.33
N ARG A 141 2.90 -16.68 -25.59
CA ARG A 141 3.87 -17.43 -26.40
C ARG A 141 3.52 -17.21 -27.88
N ARG A 142 4.50 -16.91 -28.72
CA ARG A 142 4.36 -16.99 -30.17
C ARG A 142 4.91 -18.34 -30.61
N ASP A 143 4.07 -19.11 -31.30
CA ASP A 143 4.44 -20.32 -32.03
C ASP A 143 5.18 -19.97 -33.32
#